data_AF-A0A822L7V2-F1
#
_entry.id   AF-A0A822L7V2-F1
#
_cell.length_a   1.000
_cell.length_b   1.000
_cell.length_c   1.000
_cell.angle_alpha   90.00
_cell.angle_beta   90.00
_cell.angle_gamma   90.00
#
_symmetry.space_group_name_H-M   'P 1'
#
loop_
_entity.id
_entity.type
_entity.pdbx_description
1 polymer ?
#
loop_
_entity_poly.entity_id
_entity_poly.type
_entity_poly.pdbx_seq_one_letter_code
_entity_poly.pdbx_strand_id
1 'polypeptide(L)'
;MTTLDILPEVTCPPTDLWSDEPPLESDLHLQQIIILLSCLELLWQEKNDYYASGNLTIYYNEEQLKKRDFCGPDFFVVLDTEKRPRKSWVVWGEQGKYPNVIVEILSDSTANIDRTKKKILYQNTFRTPNYFWFDPNTLEWQGFRLIEGQYQAISANEQGYLWSEELGLYLGIFDQKLRYFTVDGQLVPTPQEAELQQRQAKEQILLEKEQILLEREQILSEKEQERQAKEQALLEKEQALLEKEQERQAKEKLAAKLRELGINPQTI
;
A
#
# COMPACT_ATOMS: atom_id res chain seq x y z
N MET A 1 69.74 -2.74 22.62
CA MET A 1 69.03 -2.83 21.34
C MET A 1 67.68 -3.46 21.64
N THR A 2 66.65 -2.63 21.75
CA THR A 2 65.28 -3.07 22.00
C THR A 2 64.72 -3.54 20.67
N THR A 3 64.44 -4.84 20.55
CA THR A 3 63.74 -5.42 19.39
C THR A 3 62.35 -4.81 19.35
N LEU A 4 62.09 -3.99 18.33
CA LEU A 4 60.73 -3.58 17.99
C LEU A 4 60.00 -4.85 17.57
N ASP A 5 59.10 -5.34 18.42
CA ASP A 5 58.12 -6.35 18.02
C ASP A 5 57.23 -5.71 16.96
N ILE A 6 57.49 -6.07 15.70
CA ILE A 6 56.64 -5.72 14.57
C ILE A 6 55.33 -6.46 14.80
N LEU A 7 54.27 -5.73 15.15
CA LEU A 7 52.93 -6.31 15.23
C LEU A 7 52.62 -6.98 13.89
N PRO A 8 52.06 -8.20 13.89
CA PRO A 8 51.73 -8.89 12.65
C PRO A 8 50.80 -8.00 11.82
N GLU A 9 51.15 -7.83 10.54
CA GLU A 9 50.37 -7.06 9.59
C GLU A 9 48.96 -7.68 9.50
N VAL A 10 47.96 -6.99 10.06
CA VAL A 10 46.57 -7.46 10.08
C VAL A 10 46.03 -7.39 8.65
N THR A 11 46.06 -8.51 7.93
CA THR A 11 45.41 -8.63 6.63
C THR A 11 43.90 -8.75 6.84
N CYS A 12 43.14 -7.71 6.48
CA CYS A 12 41.69 -7.77 6.54
C CYS A 12 41.16 -8.76 5.49
N PRO A 13 40.15 -9.60 5.81
CA PRO A 13 39.57 -10.51 4.85
C PRO A 13 38.83 -9.75 3.74
N PRO A 14 38.67 -10.35 2.54
CA PRO A 14 37.99 -9.71 1.42
C PRO A 14 36.52 -9.41 1.77
N THR A 15 36.04 -8.25 1.34
CA THR A 15 34.64 -7.82 1.55
C THR A 15 33.82 -7.78 0.26
N ASP A 16 34.46 -7.89 -0.91
CA ASP A 16 33.81 -7.88 -2.23
C ASP A 16 33.70 -9.31 -2.79
N LEU A 17 32.86 -10.14 -2.16
CA LEU A 17 32.63 -11.53 -2.55
C LEU A 17 31.34 -11.68 -3.36
N TRP A 18 31.36 -12.55 -4.38
CA TRP A 18 30.16 -12.92 -5.12
C TRP A 18 29.30 -13.91 -4.31
N SER A 19 27.98 -13.80 -4.42
CA SER A 19 27.06 -14.81 -3.92
C SER A 19 27.39 -16.20 -4.50
N ASP A 20 27.24 -17.24 -3.69
CA ASP A 20 27.46 -18.66 -4.02
C ASP A 20 26.21 -19.49 -3.66
N GLU A 21 25.02 -18.90 -3.85
CA GLU A 21 23.74 -19.59 -3.69
C GLU A 21 23.37 -20.42 -4.93
N PRO A 22 22.69 -21.57 -4.72
CA PRO A 22 22.10 -22.31 -5.82
C PRO A 22 20.99 -21.51 -6.53
N PRO A 23 20.60 -21.93 -7.75
CA PRO A 23 19.38 -21.42 -8.37
C PRO A 23 18.15 -21.67 -7.50
N LEU A 24 17.14 -20.81 -7.64
CA LEU A 24 15.85 -20.96 -6.97
C LEU A 24 15.16 -22.27 -7.37
N GLU A 25 14.43 -22.86 -6.42
CA GLU A 25 13.86 -24.20 -6.57
C GLU A 25 12.63 -24.26 -7.50
N SER A 26 11.77 -23.22 -7.50
CA SER A 26 10.53 -23.23 -8.30
C SER A 26 9.97 -21.82 -8.60
N ASP A 27 8.98 -21.75 -9.49
CA ASP A 27 8.26 -20.51 -9.80
C ASP A 27 7.53 -19.94 -8.58
N LEU A 28 6.92 -20.79 -7.74
CA LEU A 28 6.23 -20.37 -6.52
C LEU A 28 7.23 -19.77 -5.50
N HIS A 29 8.42 -20.37 -5.43
CA HIS A 29 9.53 -19.91 -4.59
C HIS A 29 9.98 -18.50 -4.99
N LEU A 30 10.26 -18.30 -6.29
CA LEU A 30 10.60 -16.99 -6.85
C LEU A 30 9.48 -15.96 -6.65
N GLN A 31 8.23 -16.32 -6.94
CA GLN A 31 7.08 -15.42 -6.79
C GLN A 31 6.93 -14.94 -5.36
N GLN A 32 7.11 -15.83 -4.38
CA GLN A 32 7.00 -15.47 -2.97
C GLN A 32 8.09 -14.49 -2.53
N ILE A 33 9.33 -14.69 -2.98
CA ILE A 33 10.44 -13.74 -2.73
C ILE A 33 10.13 -12.37 -3.35
N ILE A 34 9.66 -12.34 -4.61
CA ILE A 34 9.29 -11.09 -5.30
C ILE A 34 8.20 -10.35 -4.53
N ILE A 35 7.18 -11.05 -4.03
CA ILE A 35 6.10 -10.44 -3.25
C ILE A 35 6.65 -9.78 -1.98
N LEU A 36 7.49 -10.50 -1.22
CA LEU A 36 8.06 -9.97 0.02
C LEU A 36 8.96 -8.76 -0.22
N LEU A 37 9.80 -8.78 -1.26
CA LEU A 37 10.65 -7.66 -1.62
C LEU A 37 9.83 -6.46 -2.09
N SER A 38 8.98 -6.65 -3.10
CA SER A 38 8.25 -5.56 -3.75
C SER A 38 7.25 -4.86 -2.81
N CYS A 39 6.57 -5.61 -1.94
CA CYS A 39 5.67 -5.00 -0.95
C CYS A 39 6.46 -4.14 0.05
N LEU A 40 7.60 -4.64 0.52
CA LEU A 40 8.41 -3.93 1.50
C LEU A 40 9.08 -2.69 0.89
N GLU A 41 9.59 -2.80 -0.35
CA GLU A 41 10.16 -1.68 -1.10
C GLU A 41 9.14 -0.57 -1.36
N LEU A 42 7.91 -0.93 -1.72
CA LEU A 42 6.82 0.04 -1.89
C LEU A 42 6.45 0.71 -0.56
N LEU A 43 6.27 -0.09 0.50
CA LEU A 43 5.87 0.41 1.82
C LEU A 43 6.95 1.32 2.43
N TRP A 44 8.21 0.97 2.26
CA TRP A 44 9.38 1.66 2.80
C TRP A 44 10.13 2.46 1.73
N GLN A 45 9.43 2.95 0.71
CA GLN A 45 10.05 3.71 -0.39
C GLN A 45 10.80 4.96 0.08
N GLU A 46 10.31 5.62 1.13
CA GLU A 46 10.95 6.81 1.74
C GLU A 46 12.03 6.47 2.77
N LYS A 47 12.24 5.18 3.08
CA LYS A 47 13.19 4.70 4.08
C LYS A 47 14.53 4.33 3.42
N ASN A 48 15.64 4.78 4.01
CA ASN A 48 17.00 4.60 3.47
C ASN A 48 17.96 3.85 4.42
N ASP A 49 17.52 3.58 5.64
CA ASP A 49 18.23 2.92 6.73
C ASP A 49 17.87 1.41 6.83
N TYR A 50 17.71 0.74 5.69
CA TYR A 50 17.54 -0.71 5.65
C TYR A 50 18.09 -1.31 4.35
N TYR A 51 18.34 -2.61 4.39
CA TYR A 51 18.63 -3.43 3.22
C TYR A 51 17.77 -4.69 3.25
N ALA A 52 17.11 -5.01 2.15
CA ALA A 52 16.38 -6.25 1.98
C ALA A 52 16.84 -6.94 0.70
N SER A 53 16.96 -8.26 0.72
CA SER A 53 17.34 -9.04 -0.45
C SER A 53 16.81 -10.46 -0.35
N GLY A 54 16.83 -11.17 -1.46
CA GLY A 54 16.48 -12.59 -1.51
C GLY A 54 17.52 -13.39 -2.29
N ASN A 55 17.70 -14.64 -1.88
CA ASN A 55 18.68 -15.59 -2.44
C ASN A 55 20.10 -15.02 -2.58
N LEU A 56 20.57 -14.34 -1.53
CA LEU A 56 21.88 -13.71 -1.48
C LEU A 56 22.71 -14.30 -0.33
N THR A 57 23.91 -14.78 -0.63
CA THR A 57 24.79 -15.40 0.34
C THR A 57 25.21 -14.44 1.45
N ILE A 58 25.15 -14.93 2.69
CA ILE A 58 25.67 -14.28 3.89
C ILE A 58 26.98 -14.98 4.31
N TYR A 59 28.08 -14.24 4.24
CA TYR A 59 29.39 -14.64 4.73
C TYR A 59 29.56 -14.15 6.18
N TYR A 60 29.60 -15.09 7.12
CA TYR A 60 29.66 -14.80 8.55
C TYR A 60 30.88 -15.39 9.26
N ASN A 61 31.69 -16.19 8.56
CA ASN A 61 32.91 -16.79 9.09
C ASN A 61 34.12 -16.51 8.19
N GLU A 62 34.99 -15.61 8.63
CA GLU A 62 36.20 -15.20 7.91
C GLU A 62 37.19 -16.35 7.70
N GLU A 63 37.41 -17.15 8.74
CA GLU A 63 38.42 -18.23 8.74
C GLU A 63 38.06 -19.39 7.81
N GLN A 64 36.80 -19.45 7.37
CA GLN A 64 36.23 -20.63 6.70
C GLN A 64 35.64 -20.34 5.33
N LEU A 65 36.05 -19.26 4.66
CA LEU A 65 35.76 -19.01 3.24
C LEU A 65 36.07 -20.23 2.34
N LYS A 66 37.06 -21.06 2.71
CA LYS A 66 37.43 -22.30 1.99
C LYS A 66 36.53 -23.50 2.28
N LYS A 67 35.76 -23.48 3.38
CA LYS A 67 34.86 -24.59 3.79
C LYS A 67 33.41 -24.38 3.37
N ARG A 68 33.10 -23.24 2.74
CA ARG A 68 31.73 -22.85 2.34
C ARG A 68 30.80 -22.69 3.55
N ASP A 69 31.33 -22.15 4.64
CA ASP A 69 30.56 -21.73 5.83
C ASP A 69 29.85 -20.40 5.56
N PHE A 70 28.93 -20.44 4.59
CA PHE A 70 28.04 -19.35 4.25
C PHE A 70 26.61 -19.85 4.24
N CYS A 71 25.65 -18.94 4.27
CA CYS A 71 24.23 -19.27 4.20
C CYS A 71 23.51 -18.20 3.42
N GLY A 72 22.74 -18.56 2.40
CA GLY A 72 21.78 -17.66 1.77
C GLY A 72 20.39 -17.99 2.27
N PRO A 73 19.77 -17.09 3.03
CA PRO A 73 18.34 -17.13 3.25
C PRO A 73 17.60 -16.74 1.97
N ASP A 74 16.42 -17.31 1.77
CA ASP A 74 15.57 -16.97 0.62
C ASP A 74 15.13 -15.51 0.63
N PHE A 75 14.88 -14.96 1.82
CA PHE A 75 14.60 -13.54 2.04
C PHE A 75 15.16 -13.09 3.38
N PHE A 76 15.75 -11.90 3.42
CA PHE A 76 16.17 -11.29 4.67
C PHE A 76 16.14 -9.76 4.65
N VAL A 77 16.11 -9.16 5.84
CA VAL A 77 16.15 -7.73 6.08
C VAL A 77 17.21 -7.41 7.12
N VAL A 78 18.03 -6.39 6.86
CA VAL A 78 18.97 -5.78 7.80
C VAL A 78 18.56 -4.33 8.00
N LEU A 79 18.44 -3.89 9.26
CA LEU A 79 18.09 -2.54 9.65
C LEU A 79 19.32 -1.70 9.98
N ASP A 80 19.12 -0.38 10.06
CA ASP A 80 20.12 0.63 10.37
C ASP A 80 21.32 0.61 9.41
N THR A 81 21.14 0.18 8.16
CA THR A 81 22.21 0.05 7.17
C THR A 81 21.86 0.81 5.89
N GLU A 82 22.87 1.10 5.07
CA GLU A 82 22.69 1.79 3.81
C GLU A 82 21.95 0.92 2.79
N LYS A 83 20.90 1.48 2.19
CA LYS A 83 20.16 0.93 1.05
C LYS A 83 20.98 1.06 -0.24
N ARG A 84 21.90 0.12 -0.47
CA ARG A 84 22.68 -0.01 -1.71
C ARG A 84 22.76 -1.45 -2.22
N PRO A 85 22.95 -1.68 -3.52
CA PRO A 85 23.18 -3.00 -4.08
C PRO A 85 24.43 -3.68 -3.50
N ARG A 86 24.37 -5.00 -3.37
CA ARG A 86 25.45 -5.85 -2.84
C ARG A 86 25.55 -7.13 -3.67
N LYS A 87 26.77 -7.65 -3.83
CA LYS A 87 27.03 -8.96 -4.46
C LYS A 87 26.82 -10.14 -3.51
N SER A 88 27.01 -9.89 -2.22
CA SER A 88 26.76 -10.78 -1.09
C SER A 88 26.67 -9.93 0.18
N TRP A 89 26.20 -10.51 1.29
CA TRP A 89 26.27 -9.87 2.59
C TRP A 89 27.49 -10.37 3.36
N VAL A 90 28.54 -9.57 3.43
CA VAL A 90 29.78 -9.94 4.13
C VAL A 90 29.80 -9.27 5.50
N VAL A 91 29.53 -10.04 6.56
CA VAL A 91 29.27 -9.51 7.92
C VAL A 91 30.39 -8.59 8.42
N TRP A 92 31.66 -8.97 8.23
CA TRP A 92 32.80 -8.13 8.64
C TRP A 92 33.00 -6.87 7.80
N GLY A 93 32.52 -6.88 6.54
CA GLY A 93 32.46 -5.69 5.70
C GLY A 93 31.28 -4.77 6.03
N GLU A 94 30.26 -5.30 6.71
CA GLU A 94 29.03 -4.61 7.10
C GLU A 94 29.00 -4.31 8.62
N GLN A 95 30.17 -4.09 9.23
CA GLN A 95 30.33 -3.71 10.65
C GLN A 95 29.75 -4.72 11.65
N GLY A 96 29.80 -6.01 11.31
CA GLY A 96 29.29 -7.07 12.17
C GLY A 96 27.77 -7.21 12.17
N LYS A 97 27.06 -6.55 11.23
CA LYS A 97 25.61 -6.60 11.15
C LYS A 97 25.12 -7.91 10.56
N TYR A 98 24.17 -8.53 11.26
CA TYR A 98 23.43 -9.70 10.82
C TYR A 98 21.99 -9.32 10.45
N PRO A 99 21.27 -10.17 9.71
CA PRO A 99 19.85 -9.95 9.44
C PRO A 99 19.01 -9.83 10.71
N ASN A 100 18.13 -8.83 10.70
CA ASN A 100 17.07 -8.61 11.68
C ASN A 100 15.91 -9.58 11.46
N VAL A 101 15.57 -9.80 10.19
CA VAL A 101 14.51 -10.72 9.78
C VAL A 101 15.00 -11.67 8.72
N ILE A 102 14.64 -12.94 8.85
CA ILE A 102 14.84 -13.97 7.83
C ILE A 102 13.53 -14.70 7.59
N VAL A 103 13.19 -14.93 6.31
CA VAL A 103 12.08 -15.78 5.88
C VAL A 103 12.63 -16.82 4.90
N GLU A 104 12.42 -18.10 5.20
CA GLU A 104 12.74 -19.22 4.30
C GLU A 104 11.49 -19.71 3.58
N ILE A 105 11.59 -19.92 2.27
CA ILE A 105 10.50 -20.45 1.47
C ILE A 105 10.78 -21.93 1.22
N LEU A 106 10.04 -22.78 1.91
CA LEU A 106 10.33 -24.21 1.96
C LEU A 106 10.08 -24.88 0.61
N SER A 107 10.94 -25.84 0.28
CA SER A 107 10.75 -26.82 -0.80
C SER A 107 10.95 -28.25 -0.26
N ASP A 108 10.51 -29.26 -1.00
CA ASP A 108 10.71 -30.66 -0.61
C ASP A 108 12.19 -31.02 -0.36
N SER A 109 13.12 -30.34 -1.06
CA SER A 109 14.56 -30.58 -0.99
C SER A 109 15.22 -29.91 0.23
N THR A 110 14.74 -28.74 0.67
CA THR A 110 15.39 -27.93 1.73
C THR A 110 14.68 -27.96 3.07
N ALA A 111 13.40 -28.33 3.11
CA ALA A 111 12.56 -28.05 4.28
C ALA A 111 13.05 -28.68 5.60
N ASN A 112 13.70 -29.83 5.57
CA ASN A 112 14.30 -30.42 6.78
C ASN A 112 15.51 -29.62 7.28
N ILE A 113 16.34 -29.09 6.36
CA ILE A 113 17.52 -28.30 6.68
C ILE A 113 17.09 -26.96 7.27
N ASP A 114 16.08 -26.31 6.69
CA ASP A 114 15.58 -25.02 7.14
C ASP A 114 14.97 -25.12 8.55
N ARG A 115 14.12 -26.13 8.78
CA ARG A 115 13.48 -26.38 10.10
C ARG A 115 14.48 -26.76 11.20
N THR A 116 15.67 -27.24 10.87
CA THR A 116 16.66 -27.76 11.84
C THR A 116 17.97 -26.98 11.85
N LYS A 117 18.85 -27.23 10.89
CA LYS A 117 20.23 -26.70 10.86
C LYS A 117 20.25 -25.18 10.71
N LYS A 118 19.50 -24.61 9.76
CA LYS A 118 19.48 -23.16 9.56
C LYS A 118 18.82 -22.45 10.72
N LYS A 119 17.70 -22.98 11.26
CA LYS A 119 17.12 -22.46 12.51
C LYS A 119 18.14 -22.36 13.64
N ILE A 120 18.95 -23.41 13.86
CA ILE A 120 20.01 -23.40 14.89
C ILE A 120 21.10 -22.36 14.56
N LEU A 121 21.51 -22.26 13.30
CA LEU A 121 22.48 -21.26 12.84
C LEU A 121 21.99 -19.83 13.10
N TYR A 122 20.75 -19.53 12.70
CA TYR A 122 20.15 -18.21 12.88
C TYR A 122 19.98 -17.86 14.36
N GLN A 123 19.64 -18.85 15.19
CA GLN A 123 19.50 -18.67 16.62
C GLN A 123 20.84 -18.42 17.33
N ASN A 124 21.84 -19.24 17.05
CA ASN A 124 23.06 -19.31 17.86
C ASN A 124 24.18 -18.44 17.33
N THR A 125 24.27 -18.30 15.99
CA THR A 125 25.32 -17.54 15.33
C THR A 125 24.81 -16.17 14.91
N PHE A 126 23.73 -16.09 14.12
CA PHE A 126 23.29 -14.79 13.58
C PHE A 126 22.55 -13.95 14.62
N ARG A 127 21.96 -14.63 15.62
CA ARG A 127 21.11 -14.00 16.64
C ARG A 127 19.98 -13.20 16.00
N THR A 128 19.45 -13.68 14.87
CA THR A 128 18.40 -13.01 14.10
C THR A 128 17.12 -12.90 14.95
N PRO A 129 16.64 -11.68 15.28
CA PRO A 129 15.48 -11.46 16.14
C PRO A 129 14.19 -12.12 15.69
N ASN A 130 13.80 -12.00 14.41
CA ASN A 130 12.62 -12.68 13.88
C ASN A 130 12.99 -13.64 12.73
N TYR A 131 12.63 -14.92 12.88
CA TYR A 131 12.86 -15.95 11.87
C TYR A 131 11.54 -16.64 11.51
N PHE A 132 11.31 -16.83 10.21
CA PHE A 132 10.10 -17.44 9.70
C PHE A 132 10.38 -18.48 8.62
N TRP A 133 9.43 -19.39 8.41
CA TRP A 133 9.37 -20.20 7.21
C TRP A 133 7.96 -20.32 6.66
N PHE A 134 7.86 -20.52 5.34
CA PHE A 134 6.60 -20.70 4.64
C PHE A 134 6.74 -21.71 3.50
N ASP A 135 5.86 -22.69 3.42
CA ASP A 135 5.76 -23.63 2.29
C ASP A 135 4.63 -23.18 1.35
N PRO A 136 4.94 -22.78 0.10
CA PRO A 136 3.93 -22.30 -0.83
C PRO A 136 3.00 -23.40 -1.36
N ASN A 137 3.33 -24.68 -1.20
CA ASN A 137 2.51 -25.80 -1.66
C ASN A 137 1.52 -26.27 -0.57
N THR A 138 2.01 -26.41 0.67
CA THR A 138 1.20 -26.91 1.79
C THR A 138 0.56 -25.80 2.61
N LEU A 139 1.01 -24.55 2.43
CA LEU A 139 0.68 -23.40 3.26
C LEU A 139 1.11 -23.56 4.73
N GLU A 140 2.06 -24.46 5.00
CA GLU A 140 2.75 -24.49 6.30
C GLU A 140 3.45 -23.16 6.52
N TRP A 141 3.25 -22.59 7.71
CA TRP A 141 3.78 -21.30 8.06
C TRP A 141 4.09 -21.27 9.56
N GLN A 142 5.27 -20.79 9.92
CA GLN A 142 5.67 -20.65 11.30
C GLN A 142 6.65 -19.48 11.47
N GLY A 143 6.53 -18.80 12.59
CA GLY A 143 7.43 -17.73 13.01
C GLY A 143 8.01 -17.96 14.38
N PHE A 144 9.20 -17.41 14.59
CA PHE A 144 9.98 -17.47 15.82
C PHE A 144 10.55 -16.10 16.14
N ARG A 145 10.54 -15.77 17.43
CA ARG A 145 11.23 -14.62 17.98
C ARG A 145 12.36 -15.06 18.89
N LEU A 146 13.49 -14.39 18.84
CA LEU A 146 14.62 -14.65 19.71
C LEU A 146 14.39 -13.98 21.07
N ILE A 147 14.27 -14.78 22.13
CA ILE A 147 14.14 -14.32 23.52
C ILE A 147 15.23 -15.01 24.33
N GLU A 148 16.05 -14.24 25.03
CA GLU A 148 17.16 -14.75 25.88
C GLU A 148 18.07 -15.74 25.13
N GLY A 149 18.29 -15.49 23.83
CA GLY A 149 19.15 -16.30 22.98
C GLY A 149 18.54 -17.62 22.49
N GLN A 150 17.24 -17.86 22.71
CA GLN A 150 16.50 -19.02 22.21
C GLN A 150 15.28 -18.61 21.39
N TYR A 151 14.98 -19.36 20.33
CA TYR A 151 13.78 -19.12 19.53
C TYR A 151 12.53 -19.64 20.21
N GLN A 152 11.55 -18.75 20.37
CA GLN A 152 10.22 -19.06 20.83
C GLN A 152 9.23 -18.85 19.69
N ALA A 153 8.28 -19.77 19.53
CA ALA A 153 7.25 -19.64 18.51
C ALA A 153 6.42 -18.37 18.75
N ILE A 154 6.19 -17.59 17.69
CA ILE A 154 5.33 -16.41 17.75
C ILE A 154 3.88 -16.89 17.76
N SER A 155 3.08 -16.41 18.71
CA SER A 155 1.66 -16.71 18.77
C SER A 155 0.90 -15.90 17.72
N ALA A 156 -0.02 -16.54 17.03
CA ALA A 156 -0.87 -15.86 16.06
C ALA A 156 -1.93 -15.00 16.74
N ASN A 157 -2.29 -13.90 16.08
CA ASN A 157 -3.47 -13.11 16.45
C ASN A 157 -4.77 -13.84 16.03
N GLU A 158 -5.92 -13.19 16.26
CA GLU A 158 -7.24 -13.76 15.93
C GLU A 158 -7.41 -14.09 14.44
N GLN A 159 -6.69 -13.40 13.56
CA GLN A 159 -6.70 -13.59 12.11
C GLN A 159 -5.65 -14.63 11.64
N GLY A 160 -4.86 -15.20 12.55
CA GLY A 160 -3.81 -16.16 12.21
C GLY A 160 -2.47 -15.53 11.82
N TYR A 161 -2.28 -14.23 12.01
CA TYR A 161 -1.06 -13.51 11.62
C TYR A 161 -0.02 -13.48 12.74
N LEU A 162 1.26 -13.56 12.38
CA LEU A 162 2.38 -13.46 13.33
C LEU A 162 3.02 -12.09 13.25
N TRP A 163 3.25 -11.49 14.41
CA TRP A 163 3.87 -10.17 14.51
C TRP A 163 5.40 -10.24 14.36
N SER A 164 5.97 -9.35 13.56
CA SER A 164 7.42 -9.12 13.46
C SER A 164 7.74 -7.77 14.06
N GLU A 165 8.40 -7.74 15.23
CA GLU A 165 8.80 -6.50 15.89
C GLU A 165 9.76 -5.67 15.02
N GLU A 166 10.68 -6.34 14.32
CA GLU A 166 11.69 -5.68 13.49
C GLU A 166 11.09 -5.01 12.25
N LEU A 167 10.03 -5.59 11.68
CA LEU A 167 9.32 -4.98 10.54
C LEU A 167 8.24 -3.99 10.98
N GLY A 168 7.72 -4.10 12.21
CA GLY A 168 6.51 -3.40 12.61
C GLY A 168 5.29 -3.82 11.79
N LEU A 169 5.28 -5.09 11.33
CA LEU A 169 4.26 -5.66 10.45
C LEU A 169 3.86 -7.04 10.95
N TYR A 170 2.62 -7.40 10.66
CA TYR A 170 2.16 -8.78 10.70
C TYR A 170 2.52 -9.49 9.40
N LEU A 171 2.84 -10.77 9.51
CA LEU A 171 2.93 -11.69 8.37
C LEU A 171 1.82 -12.74 8.49
N GLY A 172 1.17 -13.02 7.37
CA GLY A 172 0.06 -13.98 7.34
C GLY A 172 -0.21 -14.51 5.94
N ILE A 173 -1.02 -15.56 5.85
CA ILE A 173 -1.38 -16.17 4.57
C ILE A 173 -2.64 -15.47 4.03
N PHE A 174 -2.55 -14.97 2.79
CA PHE A 174 -3.67 -14.42 2.05
C PHE A 174 -3.56 -14.80 0.58
N ASP A 175 -4.66 -15.29 0.01
CA ASP A 175 -4.71 -15.80 -1.37
C ASP A 175 -3.55 -16.79 -1.67
N GLN A 176 -3.35 -17.74 -0.75
CA GLN A 176 -2.33 -18.80 -0.81
C GLN A 176 -0.88 -18.28 -0.84
N LYS A 177 -0.64 -17.03 -0.45
CA LYS A 177 0.69 -16.40 -0.44
C LYS A 177 0.98 -15.84 0.95
N LEU A 178 2.24 -15.81 1.35
CA LEU A 178 2.67 -15.07 2.53
C LEU A 178 2.68 -13.56 2.20
N ARG A 179 1.97 -12.78 3.00
CA ARG A 179 1.74 -11.35 2.81
C ARG A 179 1.99 -10.57 4.09
N TYR A 180 2.26 -9.27 3.95
CA TYR A 180 2.36 -8.35 5.08
C TYR A 180 1.03 -7.67 5.37
N PHE A 181 0.79 -7.40 6.65
CA PHE A 181 -0.32 -6.61 7.13
C PHE A 181 0.17 -5.53 8.09
N THR A 182 -0.46 -4.36 8.03
CA THR A 182 -0.19 -3.27 8.97
C THR A 182 -0.64 -3.66 10.39
N VAL A 183 -0.25 -2.87 11.38
CA VAL A 183 -0.68 -3.05 12.78
C VAL A 183 -2.21 -3.08 12.93
N ASP A 184 -2.93 -2.38 12.05
CA ASP A 184 -4.40 -2.33 12.01
C ASP A 184 -5.02 -3.50 11.24
N GLY A 185 -4.20 -4.46 10.76
CA GLY A 185 -4.63 -5.63 10.02
C GLY A 185 -4.92 -5.38 8.53
N GLN A 186 -4.55 -4.21 7.98
CA GLN A 186 -4.73 -3.92 6.55
C GLN A 186 -3.66 -4.60 5.72
N LEU A 187 -4.05 -5.21 4.60
CA LEU A 187 -3.13 -5.85 3.66
C LEU A 187 -2.18 -4.80 3.06
N VAL A 188 -0.88 -5.04 3.14
CA VAL A 188 0.12 -4.24 2.41
C VAL A 188 0.04 -4.64 0.93
N PRO A 189 -0.27 -3.69 0.03
CA PRO A 189 -0.48 -4.02 -1.38
C PRO A 189 0.84 -4.33 -2.07
N THR A 190 0.77 -5.18 -3.09
CA THR A 190 1.84 -5.25 -4.10
C THR A 190 1.85 -3.96 -4.94
N PRO A 191 2.94 -3.63 -5.67
CA PRO A 191 2.95 -2.49 -6.58
C PRO A 191 1.78 -2.47 -7.58
N GLN A 192 1.42 -3.64 -8.12
CA GLN A 192 0.33 -3.79 -9.07
C GLN A 192 -1.05 -3.55 -8.42
N GLU A 193 -1.25 -4.09 -7.20
CA GLU A 193 -2.47 -3.84 -6.42
C GLU A 193 -2.60 -2.36 -6.04
N ALA A 194 -1.50 -1.71 -5.65
CA ALA A 194 -1.47 -0.30 -5.31
C ALA A 194 -1.79 0.59 -6.52
N GLU A 195 -1.23 0.28 -7.70
CA GLU A 195 -1.54 1.00 -8.94
C GLU A 195 -3.03 0.86 -9.30
N LEU A 196 -3.58 -0.35 -9.19
CA LEU A 196 -4.99 -0.60 -9.46
C LEU A 196 -5.90 0.19 -8.49
N GLN A 197 -5.59 0.18 -7.19
CA GLN A 197 -6.32 0.96 -6.18
C GLN A 197 -6.28 2.45 -6.49
N GLN A 198 -5.11 2.99 -6.87
CA GLN A 198 -4.97 4.39 -7.25
C GLN A 198 -5.78 4.73 -8.51
N ARG A 199 -5.82 3.83 -9.50
CA ARG A 199 -6.61 4.02 -10.72
C ARG A 199 -8.10 4.05 -10.41
N GLN A 200 -8.58 3.09 -9.64
CA GLN A 200 -9.98 3.02 -9.21
C GLN A 200 -10.39 4.26 -8.41
N ALA A 201 -9.53 4.71 -7.47
CA ALA A 201 -9.79 5.93 -6.71
C ALA A 201 -9.87 7.18 -7.60
N LYS A 202 -8.98 7.30 -8.60
CA LYS A 202 -9.02 8.42 -9.57
C LYS A 202 -10.27 8.40 -10.44
N GLU A 203 -10.66 7.22 -10.91
CA GLU A 203 -11.90 7.05 -11.71
C GLU A 203 -13.13 7.41 -10.88
N GLN A 204 -13.18 6.99 -9.61
CA GLN A 204 -14.29 7.30 -8.73
C GLN A 204 -14.41 8.80 -8.42
N ILE A 205 -13.27 9.48 -8.19
CA ILE A 205 -13.23 10.95 -8.03
C ILE A 205 -13.69 11.66 -9.30
N LEU A 206 -13.35 11.15 -10.49
CA LEU A 206 -13.77 11.75 -11.75
C LEU A 206 -15.29 11.63 -11.94
N LEU A 207 -15.85 10.44 -11.66
CA LEU A 207 -17.30 10.19 -11.73
C LEU A 207 -18.06 11.07 -10.73
N GLU A 208 -17.56 11.22 -9.50
CA GLU A 208 -18.17 12.09 -8.50
C GLU A 208 -18.15 13.56 -8.94
N LYS A 209 -17.05 14.02 -9.54
CA LYS A 209 -16.97 15.37 -10.11
C LYS A 209 -17.95 15.58 -11.26
N GLU A 210 -18.12 14.60 -12.14
CA GLU A 210 -19.07 14.67 -13.25
C GLU A 210 -20.52 14.73 -12.72
N GLN A 211 -20.85 13.92 -11.71
CA GLN A 211 -22.16 13.98 -11.05
C GLN A 211 -22.44 15.34 -10.44
N ILE A 212 -21.47 15.92 -9.72
CA ILE A 212 -21.59 17.27 -9.14
C ILE A 212 -21.80 18.33 -10.23
N LEU A 213 -21.13 18.21 -11.38
CA LEU A 213 -21.33 19.14 -12.50
C LEU A 213 -22.72 19.01 -13.12
N LEU A 214 -23.19 17.79 -13.34
CA LEU A 214 -24.53 17.53 -13.87
C LEU A 214 -25.62 18.03 -12.93
N GLU A 215 -25.48 17.79 -11.62
CA GLU A 215 -26.42 18.29 -10.61
C GLU A 215 -26.42 19.83 -10.59
N ARG A 216 -25.24 20.46 -10.71
CA ARG A 216 -25.13 21.92 -10.80
C ARG A 216 -25.80 22.47 -12.06
N GLU A 217 -25.65 21.81 -13.20
CA GLU A 217 -26.32 22.19 -14.45
C GLU A 217 -27.84 22.04 -14.33
N GLN A 218 -28.33 20.97 -13.69
CA GLN A 218 -29.76 20.78 -13.42
C GLN A 218 -30.30 21.91 -12.53
N ILE A 219 -29.62 22.23 -11.42
CA ILE A 219 -30.03 23.33 -10.54
C ILE A 219 -30.05 24.68 -11.28
N LEU A 220 -29.09 24.93 -12.16
CA LEU A 220 -29.07 26.15 -12.96
C LEU A 220 -30.23 26.18 -13.98
N SER A 221 -30.52 25.04 -14.62
CA SER A 221 -31.65 24.90 -15.55
C SER A 221 -32.99 25.11 -14.85
N GLU A 222 -33.19 24.50 -13.68
CA GLU A 222 -34.40 24.68 -12.86
C GLU A 222 -34.58 26.14 -12.43
N LYS A 223 -33.51 26.81 -11.99
CA LYS A 223 -33.55 28.24 -11.65
C LYS A 223 -33.91 29.12 -12.83
N GLU A 224 -33.40 28.80 -14.02
CA GLU A 224 -33.74 29.54 -15.24
C GLU A 224 -35.21 29.32 -15.64
N GLN A 225 -35.70 28.08 -15.57
CA GLN A 225 -37.11 27.77 -15.81
C GLN A 225 -38.03 28.49 -14.81
N GLU A 226 -37.65 28.51 -13.53
CA GLU A 226 -38.40 29.25 -12.51
C GLU A 226 -38.42 30.76 -12.80
N ARG A 227 -37.30 31.33 -13.26
CA ARG A 227 -37.22 32.74 -13.66
C ARG A 227 -38.13 33.03 -14.85
N GLN A 228 -38.10 32.19 -15.88
CA GLN A 228 -38.95 32.34 -17.07
C GLN A 228 -40.43 32.20 -16.73
N ALA A 229 -40.80 31.25 -15.86
CA ALA A 229 -42.18 31.10 -15.40
C ALA A 229 -42.67 32.33 -14.62
N LYS A 230 -41.81 32.93 -13.77
CA LYS A 230 -42.13 34.17 -13.05
C LYS A 230 -42.31 35.35 -14.01
N GLU A 231 -41.46 35.47 -15.02
CA GLU A 231 -41.54 36.54 -16.02
C GLU A 231 -42.81 36.42 -16.88
N GLN A 232 -43.12 35.21 -17.35
CA GLN A 232 -44.35 34.92 -18.08
C GLN A 232 -45.61 35.25 -17.25
N ALA A 233 -45.64 34.83 -15.98
CA ALA A 233 -46.75 35.12 -15.09
C ALA A 233 -46.92 36.63 -14.79
N LEU A 234 -45.83 37.40 -14.79
CA LEU A 234 -45.88 38.85 -14.67
C LEU A 234 -46.47 39.50 -15.92
N LEU A 235 -46.04 39.04 -17.10
CA LEU A 235 -46.54 39.53 -18.39
C LEU A 235 -48.05 39.26 -18.57
N GLU A 236 -48.50 38.06 -18.20
CA GLU A 236 -49.92 37.69 -18.22
C GLU A 236 -50.76 38.54 -17.26
N LYS A 237 -50.23 38.84 -16.07
CA LYS A 237 -50.89 39.77 -15.14
C LYS A 237 -51.00 41.18 -15.71
N GLU A 238 -49.97 41.67 -16.38
CA GLU A 238 -49.96 43.00 -16.99
C GLU A 238 -50.96 43.10 -18.15
N GLN A 239 -51.02 42.07 -19.02
CA GLN A 239 -52.01 41.97 -20.09
C GLN A 239 -53.44 41.95 -19.54
N ALA A 240 -53.71 41.13 -18.51
CA ALA A 240 -55.03 41.05 -17.88
C ALA A 240 -55.46 42.38 -17.22
N LEU A 241 -54.51 43.15 -16.66
CA LEU A 241 -54.77 44.49 -16.14
C LEU A 241 -55.11 45.48 -17.26
N LEU A 242 -54.37 45.42 -18.37
CA LEU A 242 -54.60 46.29 -19.53
C LEU A 242 -55.96 46.00 -20.18
N GLU A 243 -56.33 44.74 -20.35
CA GLU A 243 -57.64 44.34 -20.88
C GLU A 243 -58.78 44.83 -19.98
N LYS A 244 -58.66 44.66 -18.65
CA LYS A 244 -59.64 45.19 -17.70
C LYS A 244 -59.78 46.70 -17.79
N GLU A 245 -58.68 47.43 -17.95
CA GLU A 245 -58.70 48.89 -18.10
C GLU A 245 -59.37 49.31 -19.42
N GLN A 246 -59.06 48.62 -20.53
CA GLN A 246 -59.71 48.86 -21.82
C GLN A 246 -61.20 48.57 -21.78
N GLU A 247 -61.62 47.47 -21.14
CA GLU A 247 -63.02 47.11 -20.97
C GLU A 247 -63.76 48.15 -20.12
N ARG A 248 -63.12 48.66 -19.05
CA ARG A 248 -63.65 49.75 -18.23
C ARG A 248 -63.85 51.03 -19.04
N GLN A 249 -62.84 51.44 -19.80
CA GLN A 249 -62.91 52.62 -20.67
C GLN A 249 -63.98 52.48 -21.77
N ALA A 250 -64.13 51.28 -22.35
CA ALA A 250 -65.18 51.00 -23.34
C ALA A 250 -66.58 51.09 -22.72
N LYS A 251 -66.78 50.52 -21.52
CA LYS A 251 -68.04 50.62 -20.77
C LYS A 251 -68.37 52.08 -20.42
N GLU A 252 -67.39 52.86 -19.98
CA GLU A 252 -67.56 54.30 -19.69
C GLU A 252 -67.93 55.10 -20.95
N LYS A 253 -67.25 54.87 -22.09
CA LYS A 253 -67.59 55.53 -23.37
C LYS A 253 -68.99 55.15 -23.85
N LEU A 254 -69.37 53.89 -23.74
CA LEU A 254 -70.71 53.42 -24.11
C LEU A 254 -71.78 54.07 -23.22
N ALA A 255 -71.55 54.12 -21.90
CA ALA A 255 -72.45 54.76 -20.96
C ALA A 255 -72.60 56.28 -21.24
N ALA A 256 -71.51 56.97 -21.59
CA ALA A 256 -71.55 58.37 -21.99
C ALA A 256 -72.39 58.58 -23.26
N LYS A 257 -72.22 57.73 -24.28
CA LYS A 257 -72.96 57.80 -25.54
C LYS A 257 -74.45 57.48 -25.40
N LEU A 258 -74.80 56.55 -24.51
CA LEU A 258 -76.20 56.26 -24.16
C LEU A 258 -76.88 57.45 -23.46
N ARG A 259 -76.15 58.18 -22.60
CA ARG A 259 -76.64 59.43 -21.98
C ARG A 259 -76.88 60.54 -23.00
N GLU A 260 -76.00 60.71 -24.00
CA GLU A 260 -76.20 61.68 -25.10
C GLU A 260 -77.46 61.38 -25.93
N LEU A 261 -77.84 60.11 -26.07
CA LEU A 261 -79.05 59.67 -26.77
C LEU A 261 -80.32 59.74 -25.90
N GLY A 262 -80.23 60.22 -24.66
CA GLY A 262 -81.38 60.36 -23.75
C GLY A 262 -81.84 59.06 -23.08
N ILE A 263 -81.04 57.99 -23.13
CA ILE A 263 -81.35 56.69 -22.52
C ILE A 263 -80.57 56.57 -21.19
N ASN A 264 -81.28 56.30 -20.08
CA ASN A 264 -80.63 56.15 -18.78
C ASN A 264 -79.87 54.80 -18.70
N PRO A 265 -78.54 54.78 -18.56
CA PRO A 265 -77.76 53.54 -18.60
C PRO A 265 -77.98 52.60 -17.41
N GLN A 266 -78.67 53.03 -16.35
CA GLN A 266 -78.92 52.23 -15.14
C GLN A 266 -80.28 51.50 -15.14
N THR A 267 -81.06 51.64 -16.23
CA THR A 267 -82.41 51.06 -16.34
C THR A 267 -82.52 49.93 -17.38
N ILE A 268 -81.39 49.47 -17.93
CA ILE A 268 -81.25 48.29 -18.81
C ILE A 268 -80.41 47.27 -18.05
#